data_AF-A0A1A8D4I5-F1
#
_entry.id   AF-A0A1A8D4I5-F1
#
_cell.length_a   1.000
_cell.length_b   1.000
_cell.length_c   1.000
_cell.angle_alpha   90.00
_cell.angle_beta   90.00
_cell.angle_gamma   90.00
#
_symmetry.space_group_name_H-M   'P 1'
#
loop_
_entity.id
_entity.type
_entity.pdbx_description
1 polymer ?
#
loop_
_entity_poly.entity_id
_entity_poly.type
_entity_poly.pdbx_seq_one_letter_code
_entity_poly.pdbx_strand_id
1 'polypeptide(L)'
;MYASSWFLTLFLTFLPLPVATRIFDIFMYEGLEIIFRVGLAILQYNQTDLIQLDMEGMSQHFQKVIPHQFDSCPDKLILRAYQVKYNPKRMKKLEKEYTTIKNKEMEEQIEIKRLRTENRLLKQRIETLEKESAALADRLIQGQVTRAQEAEENYVIKRELAVVRQQCNTASESLEKAQDTIRELQQQRYTEPFVSNLQAQLEQSRLREAELLGALKEMQDKVLDLEKRSSCLPEENNMAALQEEVKQMKLRELETLRSFREMQDSVTELNTRWQHHMSRGSGTGNGGGHWKESPKKNAMNELQDKLMTVRLREAQAQAELREVKLRALQQESQNQIHSKLIGRHEQERSALQDRLQMVANQNKALQAQLNEMKRKQAESDCKSKEEVMAVRLREADSMAVMAELRQKIAELEIQKEEGLIQGQLNHSDSRQYINHLRDQIAELRNEIRQLRGQKAGPGTRVSCGGGSTNYQDLCLASPASAEGDYLSSDEDLLHSPLPTTSLYPALSDPCHPSARL
;
A
#
# COMPACT_ATOMS: atom_id res chain seq x y z
N MET A 1 -38.54 -29.11 -2.29
CA MET A 1 -37.59 -30.18 -2.64
C MET A 1 -38.29 -31.44 -3.15
N TYR A 2 -39.24 -32.04 -2.42
CA TYR A 2 -39.93 -33.26 -2.86
C TYR A 2 -41.35 -33.05 -3.38
N ALA A 3 -42.11 -32.09 -2.83
CA ALA A 3 -43.55 -31.94 -3.15
C ALA A 3 -43.86 -31.09 -4.39
N SER A 4 -42.86 -30.39 -4.97
CA SER A 4 -43.10 -29.49 -6.12
C SER A 4 -43.67 -30.25 -7.32
N SER A 5 -43.15 -31.43 -7.62
CA SER A 5 -43.67 -32.29 -8.70
C SER A 5 -45.09 -32.78 -8.38
N TRP A 6 -45.39 -33.12 -7.12
CA TRP A 6 -46.69 -33.63 -6.70
C TRP A 6 -47.83 -32.67 -7.07
N PHE A 7 -47.68 -31.39 -6.75
CA PHE A 7 -48.69 -30.37 -7.01
C PHE A 7 -48.71 -29.91 -8.47
N LEU A 8 -47.56 -29.80 -9.13
CA LEU A 8 -47.48 -29.33 -10.53
C LEU A 8 -47.96 -30.38 -11.54
N THR A 9 -47.78 -31.67 -11.24
CA THR A 9 -48.13 -32.77 -12.15
C THR A 9 -49.27 -33.63 -11.62
N LEU A 10 -49.93 -33.22 -10.54
CA LEU A 10 -51.05 -33.94 -9.91
C LEU A 10 -50.68 -35.41 -9.62
N PHE A 11 -49.45 -35.64 -9.14
CA PHE A 11 -48.83 -36.94 -8.90
C PHE A 11 -48.58 -37.83 -10.11
N LEU A 12 -48.89 -37.42 -11.35
CA LEU A 12 -48.70 -38.24 -12.56
C LEU A 12 -47.23 -38.63 -12.81
N THR A 13 -46.28 -37.80 -12.37
CA THR A 13 -44.85 -38.09 -12.51
C THR A 13 -44.24 -38.73 -11.26
N PHE A 14 -45.03 -38.90 -10.20
CA PHE A 14 -44.56 -39.40 -8.91
C PHE A 14 -45.08 -40.80 -8.60
N LEU A 15 -46.37 -41.05 -8.86
CA LEU A 15 -47.01 -42.34 -8.61
C LEU A 15 -47.16 -43.12 -9.92
N PRO A 16 -47.18 -44.47 -9.85
CA PRO A 16 -47.49 -45.30 -11.01
C PRO A 16 -48.87 -44.98 -11.58
N LEU A 17 -48.99 -45.13 -12.89
CA LEU A 17 -50.13 -44.66 -13.68
C LEU A 17 -51.50 -45.10 -13.11
N PRO A 18 -51.74 -46.35 -12.69
CA PRO A 18 -53.05 -46.76 -12.18
C PRO A 18 -53.50 -45.99 -10.93
N VAL A 19 -52.56 -45.65 -10.05
CA VAL A 19 -52.83 -44.86 -8.84
C VAL A 19 -53.02 -43.39 -9.20
N ALA A 20 -52.14 -42.85 -10.05
CA ALA A 20 -52.19 -41.46 -10.46
C ALA A 20 -53.48 -41.13 -11.24
N THR A 21 -53.95 -42.03 -12.12
CA THR A 21 -55.22 -41.83 -12.85
C THR A 21 -56.42 -41.80 -11.92
N ARG A 22 -56.45 -42.63 -10.86
CA ARG A 22 -57.52 -42.59 -9.85
C ARG A 22 -57.54 -41.26 -9.09
N ILE A 23 -56.38 -40.74 -8.72
CA ILE A 23 -56.26 -39.42 -8.08
C ILE A 23 -56.74 -38.33 -9.05
N PHE A 24 -56.36 -38.43 -10.32
CA PHE A 24 -56.78 -37.49 -11.36
C PHE A 24 -58.30 -37.51 -11.59
N ASP A 25 -58.91 -38.69 -11.65
CA ASP A 25 -60.38 -38.86 -11.77
C ASP A 25 -61.10 -38.11 -10.63
N ILE A 26 -60.64 -38.27 -9.39
CA ILE A 26 -61.22 -37.60 -8.20
C ILE A 26 -60.93 -36.10 -8.24
N PHE A 27 -59.73 -35.69 -8.66
CA PHE A 27 -59.38 -34.29 -8.82
C PHE A 27 -60.31 -33.56 -9.80
N MET A 28 -60.68 -34.20 -10.90
CA MET A 28 -61.63 -33.62 -11.85
C MET A 28 -63.04 -33.41 -11.27
N TYR A 29 -63.42 -34.19 -10.26
CA TYR A 29 -64.72 -34.09 -9.58
C TYR A 29 -64.70 -33.14 -8.36
N GLU A 30 -63.68 -33.25 -7.49
CA GLU A 30 -63.61 -32.54 -6.21
C GLU A 30 -62.68 -31.31 -6.23
N GLY A 31 -61.82 -31.17 -7.24
CA GLY A 31 -60.84 -30.09 -7.36
C GLY A 31 -59.56 -30.32 -6.55
N LEU A 32 -58.79 -29.26 -6.31
CA LEU A 32 -57.43 -29.32 -5.73
C LEU A 32 -57.35 -29.87 -4.30
N GLU A 33 -58.47 -29.96 -3.58
CA GLU A 33 -58.50 -30.45 -2.20
C GLU A 33 -57.97 -31.88 -2.09
N ILE A 34 -58.32 -32.76 -3.03
CA ILE A 34 -57.85 -34.16 -3.00
C ILE A 34 -56.33 -34.25 -3.18
N ILE A 35 -55.72 -33.38 -3.97
CA ILE A 35 -54.27 -33.37 -4.20
C ILE A 35 -53.54 -33.08 -2.89
N PHE A 36 -54.04 -32.11 -2.12
CA PHE A 36 -53.49 -31.79 -0.80
C PHE A 36 -53.69 -32.93 0.20
N ARG A 37 -54.88 -33.54 0.23
CA ARG A 37 -55.20 -34.69 1.09
C ARG A 37 -54.32 -35.91 0.79
N VAL A 38 -54.10 -36.22 -0.49
CA VAL A 38 -53.21 -37.30 -0.93
C VAL A 38 -51.76 -37.02 -0.51
N GLY A 39 -51.27 -35.79 -0.72
CA GLY A 39 -49.93 -35.40 -0.27
C GLY A 39 -49.73 -35.57 1.23
N LEU A 40 -50.71 -35.15 2.03
CA LEU A 40 -50.69 -35.37 3.48
C LEU A 40 -50.80 -36.85 3.87
N ALA A 41 -51.64 -37.63 3.20
CA ALA A 41 -51.79 -39.05 3.48
C ALA A 41 -50.49 -39.83 3.20
N ILE A 42 -49.77 -39.49 2.13
CA ILE A 42 -48.45 -40.07 1.82
C ILE A 42 -47.45 -39.77 2.95
N LEU A 43 -47.42 -38.51 3.42
CA LEU A 43 -46.54 -38.09 4.51
C LEU A 43 -46.90 -38.77 5.84
N GLN A 44 -48.19 -38.85 6.17
CA GLN A 44 -48.67 -39.52 7.39
C GLN A 44 -48.40 -41.02 7.36
N TYR A 45 -48.57 -41.66 6.21
CA TYR A 45 -48.31 -43.09 6.06
C TYR A 45 -46.83 -43.44 6.26
N ASN A 46 -45.93 -42.57 5.83
CA ASN A 46 -44.48 -42.77 5.91
C ASN A 46 -43.83 -42.02 7.08
N GLN A 47 -44.61 -41.48 8.02
CA GLN A 47 -44.11 -40.59 9.07
C GLN A 47 -43.01 -41.23 9.93
N THR A 48 -43.21 -42.49 10.33
CA THR A 48 -42.27 -43.21 11.21
C THR A 48 -40.90 -43.42 10.56
N ASP A 49 -40.90 -43.66 9.26
CA ASP A 49 -39.69 -43.96 8.49
C ASP A 49 -38.98 -42.64 8.14
N LEU A 50 -39.74 -41.61 7.75
CA LEU A 50 -39.20 -40.30 7.39
C LEU A 50 -38.50 -39.59 8.57
N ILE A 51 -39.01 -39.72 9.80
CA ILE A 51 -38.41 -39.08 10.99
C ILE A 51 -37.02 -39.66 11.31
N GLN A 52 -36.74 -40.90 10.90
CA GLN A 52 -35.47 -41.58 11.19
C GLN A 52 -34.38 -41.31 10.14
N LEU A 53 -34.73 -40.68 9.02
CA LEU A 53 -33.84 -40.47 7.89
C LEU A 53 -33.25 -39.05 7.91
N ASP A 54 -32.02 -38.92 7.40
CA ASP A 54 -31.40 -37.63 7.12
C ASP A 54 -31.92 -37.05 5.78
N MET A 55 -31.43 -35.87 5.39
CA MET A 55 -31.89 -35.18 4.18
C MET A 55 -31.69 -36.00 2.90
N GLU A 56 -30.59 -36.75 2.80
CA GLU A 56 -30.31 -37.61 1.65
C GLU A 56 -31.20 -38.85 1.65
N GLY A 57 -31.31 -39.54 2.80
CA GLY A 57 -32.16 -40.70 2.99
C GLY A 57 -33.63 -40.40 2.73
N MET A 58 -34.14 -39.27 3.22
CA MET A 58 -35.50 -38.81 2.93
C MET A 58 -35.73 -38.62 1.43
N SER A 59 -34.81 -37.98 0.72
CA SER A 59 -34.91 -37.77 -0.72
C SER A 59 -34.95 -39.10 -1.49
N GLN A 60 -34.08 -40.05 -1.13
CA GLN A 60 -34.07 -41.39 -1.73
C GLN A 60 -35.36 -42.17 -1.44
N HIS A 61 -35.88 -42.07 -0.21
CA HIS A 61 -37.11 -42.74 0.19
C HIS A 61 -38.34 -42.22 -0.57
N PHE A 62 -38.45 -40.90 -0.73
CA PHE A 62 -39.48 -40.30 -1.58
C PHE A 62 -39.39 -40.74 -3.04
N GLN A 63 -38.20 -40.90 -3.60
CA GLN A 63 -38.04 -41.23 -5.02
C GLN A 63 -38.18 -42.72 -5.34
N LYS A 64 -37.74 -43.61 -4.44
CA LYS A 64 -37.59 -45.04 -4.75
C LYS A 64 -38.56 -45.96 -4.01
N VAL A 65 -39.02 -45.56 -2.83
CA VAL A 65 -39.81 -46.45 -1.95
C VAL A 65 -41.29 -46.08 -2.04
N ILE A 66 -41.61 -44.82 -1.72
CA ILE A 66 -42.99 -44.33 -1.61
C ILE A 66 -43.83 -44.55 -2.88
N PRO A 67 -43.33 -44.32 -4.11
CA PRO A 67 -44.11 -44.52 -5.33
C PRO A 67 -44.70 -45.92 -5.46
N HIS A 68 -43.95 -46.93 -5.02
CA HIS A 68 -44.29 -48.35 -5.23
C HIS A 68 -45.11 -48.97 -4.09
N GLN A 69 -45.31 -48.25 -2.98
CA GLN A 69 -46.05 -48.77 -1.81
C GLN A 69 -47.54 -49.02 -2.09
N PHE A 70 -48.08 -48.45 -3.18
CA PHE A 70 -49.51 -48.47 -3.49
C PHE A 70 -49.84 -49.22 -4.79
N ASP A 71 -48.85 -49.87 -5.43
CA ASP A 71 -48.99 -50.55 -6.73
C ASP A 71 -50.06 -51.65 -6.70
N SER A 72 -50.16 -52.37 -5.58
CA SER A 72 -51.09 -53.51 -5.43
C SER A 72 -52.53 -53.09 -5.10
N CYS A 73 -52.75 -51.87 -4.59
CA CYS A 73 -54.08 -51.41 -4.20
C CYS A 73 -54.15 -49.87 -4.13
N PRO A 74 -54.52 -49.21 -5.25
CA PRO A 74 -54.72 -47.76 -5.30
C PRO A 74 -55.75 -47.25 -4.29
N ASP A 75 -56.81 -48.01 -4.04
CA ASP A 75 -57.92 -47.64 -3.15
C ASP A 75 -57.46 -47.44 -1.70
N LYS A 76 -56.38 -48.12 -1.29
CA LYS A 76 -55.78 -47.94 0.03
C LYS A 76 -55.29 -46.51 0.26
N LEU A 77 -54.66 -45.90 -0.75
CA LEU A 77 -54.18 -44.52 -0.67
C LEU A 77 -55.35 -43.54 -0.64
N ILE A 78 -56.36 -43.76 -1.49
CA ILE A 78 -57.54 -42.91 -1.57
C ILE A 78 -58.33 -42.92 -0.25
N LEU A 79 -58.55 -44.10 0.34
CA LEU A 79 -59.23 -44.23 1.62
C LEU A 79 -58.49 -43.49 2.74
N ARG A 80 -57.15 -43.54 2.73
CA ARG A 80 -56.31 -42.76 3.66
C ARG A 80 -56.40 -41.26 3.41
N ALA A 81 -56.43 -40.82 2.15
CA ALA A 81 -56.60 -39.42 1.80
C ALA A 81 -57.92 -38.84 2.33
N TYR A 82 -59.02 -39.59 2.27
CA TYR A 82 -60.30 -39.15 2.85
C TYR A 82 -60.32 -39.11 4.39
N GLN A 83 -59.43 -39.84 5.07
CA GLN A 83 -59.26 -39.74 6.53
C GLN A 83 -58.55 -38.45 6.96
N VAL A 84 -57.82 -37.79 6.06
CA VAL A 84 -57.15 -36.52 6.34
C VAL A 84 -58.19 -35.43 6.56
N LYS A 85 -58.20 -34.77 7.72
CA LYS A 85 -59.14 -33.66 7.98
C LYS A 85 -58.70 -32.39 7.24
N TYR A 86 -59.43 -31.99 6.20
CA TYR A 86 -59.25 -30.69 5.53
C TYR A 86 -60.23 -29.65 6.08
N ASN A 87 -59.71 -28.52 6.56
CA ASN A 87 -60.52 -27.41 7.07
C ASN A 87 -60.40 -26.19 6.13
N PRO A 88 -61.44 -25.86 5.34
CA PRO A 88 -61.40 -24.75 4.39
C PRO A 88 -61.12 -23.39 5.03
N LYS A 89 -61.60 -23.16 6.26
CA LYS A 89 -61.35 -21.89 6.98
C LYS A 89 -59.88 -21.77 7.36
N ARG A 90 -59.26 -22.85 7.83
CA ARG A 90 -57.84 -22.90 8.18
C ARG A 90 -56.96 -22.69 6.94
N MET A 91 -57.31 -23.31 5.81
CA MET A 91 -56.56 -23.14 4.56
C MET A 91 -56.60 -21.70 4.04
N LYS A 92 -57.78 -21.05 4.11
CA LYS A 92 -57.90 -19.62 3.79
C LYS A 92 -57.10 -18.73 4.76
N LYS A 93 -56.99 -19.09 6.04
CA LYS A 93 -56.15 -18.37 7.00
C LYS A 93 -54.67 -18.49 6.62
N LEU A 94 -54.19 -19.71 6.34
CA LEU A 94 -52.81 -19.99 5.91
C LEU A 94 -52.47 -19.30 4.59
N GLU A 95 -53.40 -19.22 3.64
CA GLU A 95 -53.22 -18.48 2.38
C GLU A 95 -52.99 -16.98 2.64
N LYS A 96 -53.82 -16.37 3.50
CA LYS A 96 -53.64 -14.97 3.90
C LYS A 96 -52.31 -14.74 4.63
N GLU A 97 -51.99 -15.59 5.60
CA GLU A 97 -50.70 -15.53 6.32
C GLU A 97 -49.52 -15.62 5.36
N TYR A 98 -49.56 -16.54 4.39
CA TYR A 98 -48.53 -16.66 3.36
C TYR A 98 -48.41 -15.39 2.50
N THR A 99 -49.53 -14.78 2.09
CA THR A 99 -49.49 -13.52 1.33
C THR A 99 -48.89 -12.37 2.14
N THR A 100 -49.21 -12.27 3.44
CA THR A 100 -48.62 -11.27 4.35
C THR A 100 -47.13 -11.48 4.50
N ILE A 101 -46.68 -12.72 4.71
CA ILE A 101 -45.26 -13.07 4.79
C ILE A 101 -44.54 -12.69 3.49
N LYS A 102 -45.12 -13.01 2.32
CA LYS A 102 -44.51 -12.68 1.04
C LYS A 102 -44.43 -11.18 0.76
N ASN A 103 -45.42 -10.42 1.17
CA ASN A 103 -45.39 -8.96 1.06
C ASN A 103 -44.30 -8.37 1.98
N LYS A 104 -44.23 -8.83 3.23
CA LYS A 104 -43.19 -8.42 4.18
C LYS A 104 -41.79 -8.77 3.68
N GLU A 105 -41.58 -9.98 3.16
CA GLU A 105 -40.32 -10.37 2.53
C GLU A 105 -39.96 -9.45 1.35
N MET A 106 -40.92 -9.04 0.53
CA MET A 106 -40.69 -8.09 -0.57
C MET A 106 -40.27 -6.70 -0.05
N GLU A 107 -40.94 -6.19 0.97
CA GLU A 107 -40.60 -4.91 1.62
C GLU A 107 -39.19 -4.95 2.22
N GLU A 108 -38.84 -6.03 2.93
CA GLU A 108 -37.51 -6.26 3.47
C GLU A 108 -36.46 -6.32 2.35
N GLN A 109 -36.75 -6.95 1.21
CA GLN A 109 -35.85 -6.97 0.05
C GLN A 109 -35.64 -5.57 -0.56
N ILE A 110 -36.67 -4.73 -0.59
CA ILE A 110 -36.56 -3.34 -1.04
C ILE A 110 -35.69 -2.54 -0.08
N GLU A 111 -35.90 -2.68 1.23
CA GLU A 111 -35.13 -1.97 2.25
C GLU A 111 -33.66 -2.43 2.26
N ILE A 112 -33.39 -3.74 2.11
CA ILE A 112 -32.03 -4.27 1.96
C ILE A 112 -31.33 -3.63 0.74
N LYS A 113 -32.02 -3.50 -0.39
CA LYS A 113 -31.44 -2.85 -1.59
C LYS A 113 -31.14 -1.38 -1.33
N ARG A 114 -32.06 -0.65 -0.70
CA ARG A 114 -31.86 0.76 -0.30
C ARG A 114 -30.65 0.90 0.62
N LEU A 115 -30.60 0.14 1.71
CA LEU A 115 -29.50 0.17 2.67
C LEU A 115 -28.16 -0.19 2.04
N ARG A 116 -28.13 -1.11 1.07
CA ARG A 116 -26.90 -1.42 0.30
C ARG A 116 -26.41 -0.24 -0.53
N THR A 117 -27.32 0.50 -1.17
CA THR A 117 -26.96 1.71 -1.94
C THR A 117 -26.45 2.82 -1.02
N GLU A 118 -27.12 3.06 0.10
CA GLU A 118 -26.72 4.08 1.07
C GLU A 118 -25.36 3.75 1.71
N ASN A 119 -25.14 2.50 2.12
CA ASN A 119 -23.84 2.05 2.63
C ASN A 119 -22.71 2.22 1.61
N ARG A 120 -22.98 2.03 0.31
CA ARG A 120 -21.98 2.28 -0.73
C ARG A 120 -21.60 3.76 -0.80
N LEU A 121 -22.59 4.66 -0.75
CA LEU A 121 -22.35 6.10 -0.78
C LEU A 121 -21.60 6.56 0.49
N LEU A 122 -21.97 6.05 1.66
CA LEU A 122 -21.28 6.36 2.91
C LEU A 122 -19.82 5.90 2.88
N LYS A 123 -19.53 4.71 2.36
CA LYS A 123 -18.15 4.24 2.17
C LYS A 123 -17.34 5.14 1.24
N GLN A 124 -17.92 5.58 0.12
CA GLN A 124 -17.26 6.53 -0.78
C GLN A 124 -16.99 7.87 -0.09
N ARG A 125 -17.92 8.34 0.75
CA ARG A 125 -17.75 9.58 1.50
C ARG A 125 -16.62 9.46 2.52
N ILE A 126 -16.55 8.33 3.25
CA ILE A 126 -15.46 8.04 4.19
C ILE A 126 -14.12 8.03 3.45
N GLU A 127 -14.01 7.29 2.34
CA GLU A 127 -12.77 7.23 1.54
C GLU A 127 -12.32 8.62 1.05
N THR A 128 -13.27 9.47 0.65
CA THR A 128 -12.98 10.85 0.24
C THR A 128 -12.44 11.67 1.40
N LEU A 129 -13.09 11.61 2.56
CA LEU A 129 -12.66 12.33 3.76
C LEU A 129 -11.30 11.84 4.27
N GLU A 130 -11.01 10.53 4.18
CA GLU A 130 -9.70 9.96 4.52
C GLU A 130 -8.61 10.49 3.60
N LYS A 131 -8.86 10.59 2.28
CA LYS A 131 -7.92 11.19 1.32
C LYS A 131 -7.68 12.68 1.61
N GLU A 132 -8.74 13.43 1.89
CA GLU A 132 -8.64 14.84 2.27
C GLU A 132 -7.84 15.03 3.56
N SER A 133 -8.09 14.19 4.57
CA SER A 133 -7.37 14.18 5.84
C SER A 133 -5.88 13.88 5.66
N ALA A 134 -5.54 12.85 4.87
CA ALA A 134 -4.16 12.51 4.55
C ALA A 134 -3.45 13.66 3.83
N ALA A 135 -4.09 14.26 2.82
CA ALA A 135 -3.52 15.39 2.07
C ALA A 135 -3.33 16.64 2.94
N LEU A 136 -4.16 16.85 3.97
CA LEU A 136 -3.96 17.92 4.95
C LEU A 136 -2.77 17.62 5.87
N ALA A 137 -2.64 16.38 6.34
CA ALA A 137 -1.49 15.95 7.14
C ALA A 137 -0.16 16.11 6.39
N ASP A 138 -0.11 15.69 5.13
CA ASP A 138 1.09 15.83 4.28
C ASP A 138 1.48 17.30 4.10
N ARG A 139 0.51 18.18 3.83
CA ARG A 139 0.76 19.63 3.71
C ARG A 139 1.28 20.23 5.02
N LEU A 140 0.76 19.80 6.16
CA LEU A 140 1.25 20.25 7.47
C LEU A 140 2.68 19.78 7.72
N ILE A 141 2.98 18.51 7.46
CA ILE A 141 4.33 17.95 7.62
C ILE A 141 5.31 18.67 6.69
N GLN A 142 4.96 18.83 5.42
CA GLN A 142 5.80 19.54 4.46
C GLN A 142 6.05 20.99 4.89
N GLY A 143 5.00 21.70 5.33
CA GLY A 143 5.15 23.06 5.85
C GLY A 143 6.02 23.14 7.11
N GLN A 144 6.03 22.13 7.98
CA GLN A 144 6.95 22.05 9.12
C GLN A 144 8.39 21.79 8.68
N VAL A 145 8.59 20.86 7.74
CA VAL A 145 9.92 20.53 7.20
C VAL A 145 10.53 21.76 6.51
N THR A 146 9.78 22.45 5.65
CA THR A 146 10.25 23.67 4.99
C THR A 146 10.62 24.74 6.01
N ARG A 147 9.79 25.00 7.03
CA ARG A 147 10.12 25.95 8.10
C ARG A 147 11.37 25.55 8.89
N ALA A 148 11.58 24.25 9.12
CA ALA A 148 12.78 23.75 9.80
C ALA A 148 14.04 23.95 8.93
N GLN A 149 13.95 23.65 7.64
CA GLN A 149 15.03 23.88 6.66
C GLN A 149 15.39 25.35 6.57
N GLU A 150 14.39 26.24 6.41
CA GLU A 150 14.60 27.69 6.40
C GLU A 150 15.25 28.18 7.70
N ALA A 151 14.90 27.61 8.85
CA ALA A 151 15.52 27.97 10.13
C ALA A 151 16.99 27.53 10.20
N GLU A 152 17.32 26.35 9.69
CA GLU A 152 18.68 25.83 9.59
C GLU A 152 19.54 26.69 8.65
N GLU A 153 19.04 27.01 7.46
CA GLU A 153 19.71 27.90 6.50
C GLU A 153 19.93 29.30 7.10
N ASN A 154 18.92 29.87 7.77
CA ASN A 154 19.06 31.14 8.47
C ASN A 154 20.14 31.09 9.57
N TYR A 155 20.27 29.96 10.27
CA TYR A 155 21.31 29.78 11.27
C TYR A 155 22.70 29.76 10.64
N VAL A 156 22.86 29.05 9.52
CA VAL A 156 24.12 29.02 8.75
C VAL A 156 24.49 30.42 8.26
N ILE A 157 23.55 31.13 7.63
CA ILE A 157 23.77 32.51 7.15
C ILE A 157 24.18 33.44 8.29
N LYS A 158 23.51 33.36 9.46
CA LYS A 158 23.89 34.16 10.64
C LYS A 158 25.30 33.85 11.11
N ARG A 159 25.70 32.58 11.09
CA ARG A 159 27.06 32.16 11.48
C ARG A 159 28.11 32.69 10.51
N GLU A 160 27.89 32.55 9.20
CA GLU A 160 28.79 33.07 8.18
C GLU A 160 28.90 34.59 8.24
N LEU A 161 27.78 35.29 8.41
CA LEU A 161 27.75 36.73 8.60
C LEU A 161 28.57 37.17 9.82
N ALA A 162 28.49 36.42 10.94
CA ALA A 162 29.30 36.70 12.12
C ALA A 162 30.81 36.55 11.85
N VAL A 163 31.20 35.50 11.10
CA VAL A 163 32.60 35.30 10.69
C VAL A 163 33.08 36.45 9.80
N VAL A 164 32.30 36.83 8.79
CA VAL A 164 32.65 37.94 7.88
C VAL A 164 32.76 39.25 8.65
N ARG A 165 31.83 39.53 9.58
CA ARG A 165 31.90 40.72 10.44
C ARG A 165 33.17 40.72 11.30
N GLN A 166 33.54 39.59 11.89
CA GLN A 166 34.77 39.49 12.66
C GLN A 166 36.01 39.70 11.80
N GLN A 167 36.04 39.16 10.58
CA GLN A 167 37.12 39.41 9.63
C GLN A 167 37.22 40.89 9.26
N CYS A 168 36.11 41.56 8.96
CA CYS A 168 36.08 43.01 8.72
C CYS A 168 36.60 43.81 9.92
N ASN A 169 36.22 43.44 11.15
CA ASN A 169 36.72 44.10 12.35
C ASN A 169 38.25 43.93 12.48
N THR A 170 38.77 42.71 12.32
CA THR A 170 40.22 42.46 12.37
C THR A 170 40.97 43.18 11.25
N ALA A 171 40.39 43.26 10.05
CA ALA A 171 40.96 44.01 8.94
C ALA A 171 41.00 45.52 9.26
N SER A 172 39.91 46.07 9.80
CA SER A 172 39.86 47.46 10.25
C SER A 172 40.88 47.76 11.36
N GLU A 173 41.00 46.90 12.38
CA GLU A 173 42.02 47.04 13.43
C GLU A 173 43.44 46.97 12.84
N SER A 174 43.68 46.08 11.88
CA SER A 174 44.99 45.98 11.22
C SER A 174 45.30 47.23 10.38
N LEU A 175 44.27 47.80 9.74
CA LEU A 175 44.38 49.04 8.98
C LEU A 175 44.64 50.22 9.91
N GLU A 176 43.97 50.30 11.06
CA GLU A 176 44.20 51.33 12.07
C GLU A 176 45.63 51.26 12.61
N LYS A 177 46.12 50.06 12.96
CA LYS A 177 47.53 49.86 13.34
C LYS A 177 48.51 50.26 12.24
N ALA A 178 48.20 49.94 10.98
CA ALA A 178 49.00 50.35 9.84
C ALA A 178 48.99 51.88 9.67
N GLN A 179 47.85 52.53 9.92
CA GLN A 179 47.75 53.99 9.90
C GLN A 179 48.51 54.64 11.06
N ASP A 180 48.45 54.09 12.27
CA ASP A 180 49.20 54.58 13.43
C ASP A 180 50.70 54.44 13.21
N THR A 181 51.17 53.30 12.70
CA THR A 181 52.59 53.11 12.33
C THR A 181 53.02 54.08 11.23
N ILE A 182 52.16 54.35 10.23
CA ILE A 182 52.43 55.41 9.24
C ILE A 182 52.51 56.79 9.92
N ARG A 183 51.62 57.12 10.86
CA ARG A 183 51.66 58.40 11.61
C ARG A 183 52.92 58.51 12.46
N GLU A 184 53.34 57.44 13.15
CA GLU A 184 54.58 57.39 13.93
C GLU A 184 55.81 57.59 13.03
N LEU A 185 55.88 56.91 11.89
CA LEU A 185 56.94 57.09 10.90
C LEU A 185 56.94 58.51 10.29
N GLN A 186 55.77 59.12 10.14
CA GLN A 186 55.63 60.52 9.73
C GLN A 186 56.07 61.50 10.83
N GLN A 187 55.80 61.22 12.11
CA GLN A 187 56.28 62.02 13.25
C GLN A 187 57.80 61.88 13.47
N GLN A 188 58.39 60.71 13.19
CA GLN A 188 59.83 60.52 13.21
C GLN A 188 60.55 61.22 12.04
N ARG A 189 59.82 61.66 11.01
CA ARG A 189 60.36 62.59 10.02
C ARG A 189 60.28 64.03 10.58
N TYR A 190 61.47 64.57 10.79
CA TYR A 190 61.79 65.97 11.14
C TYR A 190 61.69 66.32 12.63
N THR A 191 62.57 65.75 13.44
CA THR A 191 63.13 66.51 14.57
C THR A 191 64.39 67.23 14.09
N GLU A 192 64.48 68.55 14.33
CA GLU A 192 65.69 69.38 14.11
C GLU A 192 67.02 68.67 14.45
N PRO A 193 67.16 67.90 15.55
CA PRO A 193 68.41 67.20 15.86
C PRO A 193 68.81 66.13 14.84
N PHE A 194 67.86 65.45 14.16
CA PHE A 194 68.21 64.45 13.13
C PHE A 194 68.72 65.11 11.86
N VAL A 195 68.08 66.21 11.44
CA VAL A 195 68.54 67.02 10.30
C VAL A 195 69.89 67.67 10.60
N SER A 196 70.06 68.20 11.82
CA SER A 196 71.34 68.78 12.28
C SER A 196 72.46 67.74 12.34
N ASN A 197 72.18 66.51 12.79
CA ASN A 197 73.17 65.43 12.81
C ASN A 197 73.54 64.96 11.38
N LEU A 198 72.57 64.84 10.47
CA LEU A 198 72.83 64.57 9.05
C LEU A 198 73.61 65.71 8.37
N GLN A 199 73.32 66.96 8.74
CA GLN A 199 74.02 68.13 8.23
C GLN A 199 75.46 68.19 8.75
N ALA A 200 75.70 67.87 10.04
CA ALA A 200 77.03 67.72 10.61
C ALA A 200 77.80 66.55 9.99
N GLN A 201 77.15 65.42 9.72
CA GLN A 201 77.77 64.29 9.01
C GLN A 201 78.08 64.63 7.55
N LEU A 202 77.23 65.41 6.88
CA LEU A 202 77.48 65.89 5.52
C LEU A 202 78.64 66.89 5.49
N GLU A 203 78.71 67.82 6.44
CA GLU A 203 79.84 68.74 6.60
C GLU A 203 81.14 67.99 6.91
N GLN A 204 81.09 66.99 7.78
CA GLN A 204 82.24 66.12 8.07
C GLN A 204 82.65 65.28 6.84
N SER A 205 81.68 64.79 6.07
CA SER A 205 81.95 64.07 4.82
C SER A 205 82.54 64.98 3.75
N ARG A 206 82.06 66.23 3.63
CA ARG A 206 82.63 67.24 2.73
C ARG A 206 84.03 67.67 3.15
N LEU A 207 84.30 67.77 4.45
CA LEU A 207 85.64 68.05 4.96
C LEU A 207 86.60 66.90 4.62
N ARG A 208 86.18 65.64 4.83
CA ARG A 208 86.95 64.46 4.42
C ARG A 208 87.13 64.39 2.91
N GLU A 209 86.12 64.75 2.13
CA GLU A 209 86.21 64.82 0.67
C GLU A 209 87.21 65.91 0.24
N ALA A 210 87.24 67.08 0.90
CA ALA A 210 88.23 68.12 0.64
C ALA A 210 89.65 67.71 1.03
N GLU A 211 89.82 67.00 2.16
CA GLU A 211 91.10 66.40 2.57
C GLU A 211 91.58 65.33 1.58
N LEU A 212 90.67 64.46 1.13
CA LEU A 212 90.94 63.45 0.11
C LEU A 212 91.25 64.08 -1.25
N LEU A 213 90.57 65.17 -1.64
CA LEU A 213 90.86 65.92 -2.87
C LEU A 213 92.19 66.66 -2.77
N GLY A 214 92.57 67.17 -1.60
CA GLY A 214 93.91 67.70 -1.34
C GLY A 214 95.00 66.62 -1.47
N ALA A 215 94.77 65.45 -0.87
CA ALA A 215 95.66 64.30 -1.00
C ALA A 215 95.71 63.76 -2.45
N LEU A 216 94.59 63.78 -3.18
CA LEU A 216 94.51 63.43 -4.60
C LEU A 216 95.31 64.39 -5.45
N LYS A 217 95.28 65.69 -5.16
CA LYS A 217 96.08 66.70 -5.88
C LYS A 217 97.58 66.51 -5.65
N GLU A 218 98.01 66.20 -4.42
CA GLU A 218 99.40 65.81 -4.14
C GLU A 218 99.79 64.48 -4.82
N MET A 219 98.87 63.51 -4.89
CA MET A 219 99.09 62.25 -5.62
C MET A 219 99.16 62.50 -7.13
N GLN A 220 98.37 63.43 -7.64
CA GLN A 220 98.31 63.80 -9.06
C GLN A 220 99.58 64.55 -9.49
N ASP A 221 100.15 65.39 -8.63
CA ASP A 221 101.46 66.01 -8.84
C ASP A 221 102.61 64.97 -8.80
N LYS A 222 102.50 63.95 -7.94
CA LYS A 222 103.43 62.79 -7.93
C LYS A 222 103.26 61.88 -9.14
N VAL A 223 102.04 61.70 -9.64
CA VAL A 223 101.74 60.96 -10.86
C VAL A 223 102.27 61.71 -12.08
N LEU A 224 102.14 63.05 -12.15
CA LEU A 224 102.76 63.87 -13.20
C LEU A 224 104.29 63.77 -13.24
N ASP A 225 104.94 63.61 -12.08
CA ASP A 225 106.39 63.36 -11.98
C ASP A 225 106.78 61.90 -12.34
N LEU A 226 105.88 60.93 -12.13
CA LEU A 226 106.05 59.53 -12.55
C LEU A 226 105.71 59.30 -14.02
N GLU A 227 104.75 60.04 -14.59
CA GLU A 227 104.34 60.03 -16.00
C GLU A 227 105.44 60.62 -16.90
N LYS A 228 106.19 61.63 -16.42
CA LYS A 228 107.42 62.09 -17.08
C LYS A 228 108.53 61.03 -17.13
N ARG A 229 108.48 60.00 -16.27
CA ARG A 229 109.44 58.88 -16.23
C ARG A 229 108.90 57.59 -16.85
N SER A 230 107.63 57.57 -17.28
CA SER A 230 106.94 56.38 -17.82
C SER A 230 106.51 56.59 -19.29
N SER A 231 107.41 57.11 -20.13
CA SER A 231 107.24 57.14 -21.59
C SER A 231 107.78 55.87 -22.28
N CYS A 232 108.08 54.81 -21.53
CA CYS A 232 108.61 53.56 -22.06
C CYS A 232 107.74 52.37 -21.65
N LEU A 233 106.99 51.88 -22.66
CA LEU A 233 106.38 50.55 -22.85
C LEU A 233 104.84 50.46 -22.74
N PRO A 234 104.17 49.78 -23.70
CA PRO A 234 102.72 49.73 -23.79
C PRO A 234 102.13 48.36 -23.43
N GLU A 235 101.08 48.34 -22.60
CA GLU A 235 100.17 47.20 -22.48
C GLU A 235 98.76 47.58 -22.98
N GLU A 236 98.62 47.71 -24.30
CA GLU A 236 97.33 47.64 -25.01
C GLU A 236 97.20 46.36 -25.87
N ASN A 237 98.17 45.45 -25.81
CA ASN A 237 98.23 44.31 -26.73
C ASN A 237 97.30 43.13 -26.39
N ASN A 238 96.69 43.07 -25.20
CA ASN A 238 95.92 41.88 -24.80
C ASN A 238 94.40 41.97 -25.08
N MET A 239 93.85 43.15 -25.38
CA MET A 239 92.42 43.29 -25.71
C MET A 239 92.13 43.16 -27.21
N ALA A 240 93.05 43.62 -28.07
CA ALA A 240 92.90 43.54 -29.53
C ALA A 240 93.11 42.11 -30.07
N ALA A 241 94.02 41.33 -29.48
CA ALA A 241 94.28 39.94 -29.87
C ALA A 241 93.09 39.00 -29.57
N LEU A 242 92.43 39.16 -28.42
CA LEU A 242 91.27 38.36 -28.04
C LEU A 242 90.02 38.67 -28.89
N GLN A 243 89.85 39.93 -29.31
CA GLN A 243 88.76 40.28 -30.23
C GLN A 243 88.97 39.74 -31.64
N GLU A 244 90.22 39.68 -32.12
CA GLU A 244 90.54 39.12 -33.43
C GLU A 244 90.51 37.57 -33.44
N GLU A 245 90.90 36.90 -32.34
CA GLU A 245 90.74 35.45 -32.20
C GLU A 245 89.27 35.01 -32.19
N VAL A 246 88.38 35.76 -31.54
CA VAL A 246 86.92 35.48 -31.56
C VAL A 246 86.34 35.68 -32.96
N LYS A 247 86.84 36.66 -33.72
CA LYS A 247 86.43 36.91 -35.10
C LYS A 247 86.90 35.80 -36.05
N GLN A 248 88.13 35.32 -35.88
CA GLN A 248 88.70 34.16 -36.58
C GLN A 248 87.96 32.86 -36.24
N MET A 249 87.56 32.66 -34.97
CA MET A 249 86.82 31.46 -34.56
C MET A 249 85.42 31.40 -35.19
N LYS A 250 84.70 32.53 -35.24
CA LYS A 250 83.42 32.64 -35.94
C LYS A 250 83.54 32.41 -37.45
N LEU A 251 84.65 32.82 -38.06
CA LEU A 251 84.90 32.55 -39.48
C LEU A 251 85.09 31.05 -39.74
N ARG A 252 85.84 30.34 -38.87
CA ARG A 252 86.03 28.88 -38.96
C ARG A 252 84.72 28.11 -38.73
N GLU A 253 83.88 28.55 -37.80
CA GLU A 253 82.56 27.96 -37.58
C GLU A 253 81.68 28.06 -38.84
N LEU A 254 81.64 29.24 -39.48
CA LEU A 254 80.90 29.45 -40.72
C LEU A 254 81.47 28.64 -41.90
N GLU A 255 82.78 28.43 -41.96
CA GLU A 255 83.42 27.56 -42.95
C GLU A 255 83.08 26.07 -42.73
N THR A 256 83.00 25.60 -41.48
CA THR A 256 82.53 24.24 -41.18
C THR A 256 81.05 24.03 -41.47
N LEU A 257 80.22 25.05 -41.26
CA LEU A 257 78.81 25.03 -41.65
C LEU A 257 78.64 25.07 -43.17
N ARG A 258 79.53 25.77 -43.88
CA ARG A 258 79.58 25.75 -45.36
C ARG A 258 80.00 24.37 -45.86
N SER A 259 81.03 23.76 -45.29
CA SER A 259 81.49 22.42 -45.70
C SER A 259 80.48 21.32 -45.37
N PHE A 260 79.73 21.43 -44.27
CA PHE A 260 78.61 20.54 -43.95
C PHE A 260 77.47 20.67 -44.96
N ARG A 261 77.17 21.90 -45.40
CA ARG A 261 76.14 22.16 -46.41
C ARG A 261 76.57 21.69 -47.80
N GLU A 262 77.83 21.92 -48.18
CA GLU A 262 78.44 21.36 -49.40
C GLU A 262 78.47 19.82 -49.37
N MET A 263 78.63 19.20 -48.20
CA MET A 263 78.55 17.75 -48.03
C MET A 263 77.11 17.24 -48.15
N GLN A 264 76.13 17.96 -47.60
CA GLN A 264 74.71 17.66 -47.74
C GLN A 264 74.26 17.81 -49.21
N ASP A 265 74.75 18.84 -49.89
CA ASP A 265 74.55 19.07 -51.33
C ASP A 265 75.27 18.02 -52.18
N SER A 266 76.46 17.56 -51.76
CA SER A 266 77.15 16.44 -52.40
C SER A 266 76.40 15.11 -52.23
N VAL A 267 75.72 14.89 -51.09
CA VAL A 267 74.90 13.70 -50.83
C VAL A 267 73.59 13.75 -51.62
N THR A 268 72.95 14.92 -51.75
CA THR A 268 71.78 15.09 -52.62
C THR A 268 72.15 15.03 -54.10
N GLU A 269 73.32 15.53 -54.49
CA GLU A 269 73.88 15.41 -55.83
C GLU A 269 74.28 13.96 -56.15
N LEU A 270 74.86 13.22 -55.20
CA LEU A 270 75.09 11.77 -55.36
C LEU A 270 73.76 11.01 -55.47
N ASN A 271 72.74 11.37 -54.68
CA ASN A 271 71.42 10.75 -54.74
C ASN A 271 70.69 11.05 -56.06
N THR A 272 70.86 12.25 -56.62
CA THR A 272 70.33 12.61 -57.95
C THR A 272 71.15 12.01 -59.09
N ARG A 273 72.48 11.92 -58.98
CA ARG A 273 73.35 11.17 -59.92
C ARG A 273 73.08 9.67 -59.86
N TRP A 274 72.76 9.12 -58.68
CA TRP A 274 72.30 7.75 -58.49
C TRP A 274 70.94 7.51 -59.16
N GLN A 275 69.98 8.42 -58.97
CA GLN A 275 68.72 8.40 -59.72
C GLN A 275 68.92 8.60 -61.24
N HIS A 276 69.90 9.41 -61.68
CA HIS A 276 70.26 9.56 -63.09
C HIS A 276 70.98 8.34 -63.64
N HIS A 277 71.77 7.62 -62.84
CA HIS A 277 72.42 6.37 -63.23
C HIS A 277 71.40 5.24 -63.36
N MET A 278 70.42 5.17 -62.45
CA MET A 278 69.24 4.31 -62.58
C MET A 278 68.42 4.64 -63.85
N SER A 279 68.28 5.93 -64.20
CA SER A 279 67.62 6.37 -65.44
C SER A 279 68.46 6.13 -66.72
N ARG A 280 69.80 6.19 -66.64
CA ARG A 280 70.73 5.90 -67.77
C ARG A 280 70.99 4.40 -67.97
N GLY A 281 70.74 3.57 -66.96
CA GLY A 281 70.78 2.11 -67.04
C GLY A 281 69.51 1.46 -67.63
N SER A 282 68.43 2.22 -67.85
CA SER A 282 67.13 1.68 -68.28
C SER A 282 66.56 2.34 -69.56
N GLY A 283 67.37 3.04 -70.37
CA GLY A 283 66.83 3.81 -71.48
C GLY A 283 67.80 4.13 -72.62
N THR A 284 68.46 3.13 -73.21
CA THR A 284 68.94 3.24 -74.60
C THR A 284 68.63 1.94 -75.37
N GLY A 285 67.37 1.78 -75.73
CA GLY A 285 67.03 1.05 -76.95
C GLY A 285 67.31 1.94 -78.15
N ASN A 286 68.56 1.98 -78.62
CA ASN A 286 68.92 1.79 -80.03
C ASN A 286 70.45 1.71 -80.16
N GLY A 287 70.91 0.82 -81.05
CA GLY A 287 72.30 0.36 -81.21
C GLY A 287 73.40 1.44 -81.20
N GLY A 288 74.64 1.16 -80.81
CA GLY A 288 75.33 -0.11 -80.62
C GLY A 288 76.84 0.18 -80.51
N GLY A 289 77.60 -0.73 -79.91
CA GLY A 289 79.07 -0.72 -79.89
C GLY A 289 79.68 -0.28 -78.54
N HIS A 290 79.56 -1.09 -77.48
CA HIS A 290 80.51 -2.17 -77.14
C HIS A 290 81.90 -1.68 -76.66
N TRP A 291 81.94 -1.13 -75.44
CA TRP A 291 83.07 -1.35 -74.53
C TRP A 291 82.49 -1.97 -73.25
N LYS A 292 82.72 -3.28 -73.07
CA LYS A 292 82.31 -4.02 -71.87
C LYS A 292 83.01 -3.41 -70.65
N GLU A 293 82.26 -2.72 -69.79
CA GLU A 293 82.72 -2.46 -68.42
C GLU A 293 83.05 -3.80 -67.74
N SER A 294 84.16 -3.83 -67.01
CA SER A 294 84.66 -5.05 -66.38
C SER A 294 83.57 -5.70 -65.52
N PRO A 295 83.31 -7.02 -65.64
CA PRO A 295 82.27 -7.72 -64.87
C PRO A 295 82.35 -7.47 -63.36
N LYS A 296 83.58 -7.23 -62.85
CA LYS A 296 83.82 -6.89 -61.44
C LYS A 296 83.27 -5.53 -61.03
N LYS A 297 83.31 -4.52 -61.91
CA LYS A 297 82.85 -3.15 -61.61
C LYS A 297 81.32 -3.06 -61.61
N ASN A 298 80.67 -3.79 -62.52
CA ASN A 298 79.20 -3.86 -62.57
C ASN A 298 78.65 -4.68 -61.39
N ALA A 299 79.29 -5.79 -61.05
CA ALA A 299 78.95 -6.57 -59.86
C ALA A 299 79.17 -5.77 -58.56
N MET A 300 80.25 -4.98 -58.48
CA MET A 300 80.53 -4.11 -57.33
C MET A 300 79.45 -3.04 -57.16
N ASN A 301 79.06 -2.35 -58.24
CA ASN A 301 78.00 -1.33 -58.20
C ASN A 301 76.66 -1.96 -57.83
N GLU A 302 76.27 -3.08 -58.46
CA GLU A 302 75.04 -3.79 -58.10
C GLU A 302 75.00 -4.23 -56.63
N LEU A 303 76.12 -4.71 -56.10
CA LEU A 303 76.22 -5.09 -54.69
C LEU A 303 76.09 -3.87 -53.77
N GLN A 304 76.65 -2.73 -54.17
CA GLN A 304 76.57 -1.48 -53.42
C GLN A 304 75.14 -0.92 -53.42
N ASP A 305 74.40 -1.07 -54.53
CA ASP A 305 73.00 -0.64 -54.63
C ASP A 305 72.06 -1.55 -53.85
N LYS A 306 72.28 -2.86 -53.94
CA LYS A 306 71.56 -3.84 -53.14
C LYS A 306 71.81 -3.59 -51.65
N LEU A 307 73.05 -3.29 -51.25
CA LEU A 307 73.38 -2.93 -49.88
C LEU A 307 72.69 -1.63 -49.44
N MET A 308 72.67 -0.60 -50.27
CA MET A 308 72.02 0.67 -49.95
C MET A 308 70.49 0.52 -49.86
N THR A 309 69.89 -0.22 -50.78
CA THR A 309 68.45 -0.54 -50.79
C THR A 309 68.06 -1.35 -49.56
N VAL A 310 68.88 -2.31 -49.14
CA VAL A 310 68.68 -3.07 -47.91
C VAL A 310 68.78 -2.16 -46.68
N ARG A 311 69.75 -1.25 -46.62
CA ARG A 311 69.89 -0.28 -45.51
C ARG A 311 68.69 0.67 -45.40
N LEU A 312 68.16 1.16 -46.51
CA LEU A 312 66.95 2.00 -46.49
C LEU A 312 65.73 1.20 -46.01
N ARG A 313 65.53 -0.03 -46.51
CA ARG A 313 64.44 -0.90 -46.04
C ARG A 313 64.57 -1.24 -44.57
N GLU A 314 65.79 -1.49 -44.10
CA GLU A 314 66.06 -1.75 -42.69
C GLU A 314 65.73 -0.52 -41.83
N ALA A 315 66.18 0.67 -42.23
CA ALA A 315 65.86 1.91 -41.53
C ALA A 315 64.34 2.18 -41.50
N GLN A 316 63.64 1.91 -42.60
CA GLN A 316 62.20 2.06 -42.70
C GLN A 316 61.45 1.05 -41.82
N ALA A 317 61.83 -0.23 -41.86
CA ALA A 317 61.26 -1.27 -40.99
C ALA A 317 61.54 -0.97 -39.50
N GLN A 318 62.71 -0.40 -39.17
CA GLN A 318 63.03 0.03 -37.81
C GLN A 318 62.17 1.23 -37.36
N ALA A 319 61.83 2.15 -38.26
CA ALA A 319 60.92 3.26 -37.95
C ALA A 319 59.49 2.76 -37.72
N GLU A 320 58.98 1.91 -38.61
CA GLU A 320 57.66 1.28 -38.49
C GLU A 320 57.55 0.43 -37.20
N LEU A 321 58.60 -0.32 -36.84
CA LEU A 321 58.63 -1.08 -35.61
C LEU A 321 58.55 -0.18 -34.36
N ARG A 322 59.23 0.98 -34.36
CA ARG A 322 59.15 1.94 -33.26
C ARG A 322 57.76 2.54 -33.14
N GLU A 323 57.12 2.86 -34.27
CA GLU A 323 55.76 3.40 -34.30
C GLU A 323 54.72 2.39 -33.77
N VAL A 324 54.79 1.14 -34.21
CA VAL A 324 53.91 0.07 -33.73
C VAL A 324 54.11 -0.19 -32.23
N LYS A 325 55.35 -0.18 -31.74
CA LYS A 325 55.65 -0.31 -30.31
C LYS A 325 55.05 0.83 -29.48
N LEU A 326 55.12 2.06 -29.97
CA LEU A 326 54.52 3.20 -29.29
C LEU A 326 52.98 3.06 -29.21
N ARG A 327 52.33 2.68 -30.32
CA ARG A 327 50.88 2.43 -30.35
C ARG A 327 50.48 1.28 -29.41
N ALA A 328 51.26 0.22 -29.33
CA ALA A 328 51.01 -0.90 -28.42
C ALA A 328 51.04 -0.46 -26.95
N LEU A 329 52.05 0.32 -26.55
CA LEU A 329 52.14 0.89 -25.19
C LEU A 329 50.97 1.81 -24.88
N GLN A 330 50.53 2.60 -25.85
CA GLN A 330 49.39 3.51 -25.69
C GLN A 330 48.08 2.74 -25.49
N GLN A 331 47.87 1.65 -26.25
CA GLN A 331 46.72 0.76 -26.10
C GLN A 331 46.75 0.00 -24.77
N GLU A 332 47.93 -0.43 -24.30
CA GLU A 332 48.10 -1.10 -23.02
C GLU A 332 47.75 -0.19 -21.84
N SER A 333 48.16 1.08 -21.89
CA SER A 333 47.75 2.11 -20.93
C SER A 333 46.23 2.34 -20.94
N GLN A 334 45.61 2.46 -22.12
CA GLN A 334 44.15 2.57 -22.23
C GLN A 334 43.44 1.35 -21.65
N ASN A 335 43.91 0.13 -21.94
CA ASN A 335 43.33 -1.10 -21.40
C ASN A 335 43.42 -1.15 -19.87
N GLN A 336 44.53 -0.69 -19.28
CA GLN A 336 44.66 -0.58 -17.83
C GLN A 336 43.66 0.42 -17.22
N ILE A 337 43.44 1.56 -17.89
CA ILE A 337 42.45 2.56 -17.45
C ILE A 337 41.04 1.97 -17.51
N HIS A 338 40.69 1.32 -18.63
CA HIS A 338 39.37 0.69 -18.79
C HIS A 338 39.14 -0.43 -17.79
N SER A 339 40.14 -1.29 -17.54
CA SER A 339 40.05 -2.36 -16.55
C SER A 339 39.80 -1.80 -15.13
N LYS A 340 40.51 -0.74 -14.74
CA LYS A 340 40.27 -0.05 -13.46
C LYS A 340 38.88 0.59 -13.38
N LEU A 341 38.38 1.15 -14.48
CA LEU A 341 37.06 1.76 -14.54
C LEU A 341 35.96 0.69 -14.37
N ILE A 342 36.09 -0.44 -15.07
CA ILE A 342 35.18 -1.59 -14.94
C ILE A 342 35.17 -2.11 -13.50
N GLY A 343 36.34 -2.29 -12.88
CA GLY A 343 36.43 -2.76 -11.50
C GLY A 343 35.73 -1.83 -10.49
N ARG A 344 35.83 -0.50 -10.68
CA ARG A 344 35.08 0.47 -9.86
C ARG A 344 33.58 0.34 -10.04
N HIS A 345 33.11 0.24 -11.29
CA HIS A 345 31.68 0.07 -11.57
C HIS A 345 31.14 -1.27 -11.07
N GLU A 346 31.93 -2.35 -11.10
CA GLU A 346 31.54 -3.63 -10.52
C GLU A 346 31.39 -3.56 -9.00
N GLN A 347 32.29 -2.85 -8.31
CA GLN A 347 32.18 -2.59 -6.87
C GLN A 347 30.96 -1.73 -6.54
N GLU A 348 30.71 -0.64 -7.28
CA GLU A 348 29.52 0.18 -7.13
C GLU A 348 28.24 -0.62 -7.36
N ARG A 349 28.20 -1.45 -8.42
CA ARG A 349 27.08 -2.33 -8.72
C ARG A 349 26.82 -3.32 -7.58
N SER A 350 27.88 -3.93 -7.03
CA SER A 350 27.76 -4.86 -5.89
C SER A 350 27.20 -4.14 -4.66
N ALA A 351 27.75 -2.97 -4.32
CA ALA A 351 27.27 -2.20 -3.17
C ALA A 351 25.81 -1.75 -3.31
N LEU A 352 25.40 -1.34 -4.52
CA LEU A 352 24.01 -1.01 -4.82
C LEU A 352 23.11 -2.25 -4.71
N GLN A 353 23.58 -3.41 -5.18
CA GLN A 353 22.84 -4.66 -5.12
C GLN A 353 22.63 -5.13 -3.67
N ASP A 354 23.66 -5.02 -2.81
CA ASP A 354 23.55 -5.33 -1.38
C ASP A 354 22.58 -4.38 -0.68
N ARG A 355 22.63 -3.10 -1.01
CA ARG A 355 21.71 -2.10 -0.45
C ARG A 355 20.27 -2.34 -0.89
N LEU A 356 20.05 -2.74 -2.14
CA LEU A 356 18.74 -3.11 -2.65
C LEU A 356 18.21 -4.37 -1.95
N GLN A 357 19.06 -5.37 -1.72
CA GLN A 357 18.70 -6.58 -0.97
C GLN A 357 18.33 -6.26 0.49
N MET A 358 19.09 -5.38 1.15
CA MET A 358 18.79 -4.93 2.51
C MET A 358 17.42 -4.24 2.59
N VAL A 359 17.15 -3.30 1.68
CA VAL A 359 15.87 -2.57 1.63
C VAL A 359 14.72 -3.51 1.27
N ALA A 360 14.93 -4.48 0.37
CA ALA A 360 13.94 -5.50 0.05
C ALA A 360 13.58 -6.37 1.27
N ASN A 361 14.59 -6.76 2.07
CA ASN A 361 14.38 -7.53 3.29
C ASN A 361 13.64 -6.69 4.36
N GLN A 362 13.99 -5.41 4.52
CA GLN A 362 13.28 -4.49 5.42
C GLN A 362 11.81 -4.32 5.01
N ASN A 363 11.53 -4.14 3.71
CA ASN A 363 10.15 -4.06 3.21
C ASN A 363 9.37 -5.35 3.50
N LYS A 364 9.97 -6.52 3.29
CA LYS A 364 9.33 -7.80 3.65
C LYS A 364 9.00 -7.89 5.14
N ALA A 365 9.91 -7.46 6.01
CA ALA A 365 9.69 -7.44 7.45
C ALA A 365 8.55 -6.48 7.85
N LEU A 366 8.53 -5.26 7.30
CA LEU A 366 7.46 -4.29 7.52
C LEU A 366 6.10 -4.80 7.00
N GLN A 367 6.08 -5.46 5.84
CA GLN A 367 4.87 -6.08 5.30
C GLN A 367 4.32 -7.17 6.25
N ALA A 368 5.20 -7.98 6.83
CA ALA A 368 4.81 -9.00 7.79
C ALA A 368 4.23 -8.38 9.07
N GLN A 369 4.86 -7.31 9.58
CA GLN A 369 4.35 -6.56 10.73
C GLN A 369 2.98 -5.93 10.45
N LEU A 370 2.78 -5.34 9.27
CA LEU A 370 1.49 -4.78 8.86
C LEU A 370 0.40 -5.86 8.85
N ASN A 371 0.69 -7.03 8.30
CA ASN A 371 -0.26 -8.15 8.25
C ASN A 371 -0.60 -8.66 9.66
N GLU A 372 0.38 -8.75 10.56
CA GLU A 372 0.15 -9.14 11.95
C GLU A 372 -0.70 -8.11 12.70
N MET A 373 -0.46 -6.82 12.49
CA MET A 373 -1.29 -5.76 13.08
C MET A 373 -2.73 -5.80 12.56
N LYS A 374 -2.93 -6.05 11.26
CA LYS A 374 -4.27 -6.24 10.67
C LYS A 374 -4.99 -7.45 11.27
N ARG A 375 -4.27 -8.56 11.49
CA ARG A 375 -4.80 -9.77 12.14
C ARG A 375 -5.27 -9.46 13.56
N LYS A 376 -4.42 -8.79 14.36
CA LYS A 376 -4.76 -8.37 15.73
C LYS A 376 -5.96 -7.42 15.78
N GLN A 377 -6.06 -6.48 14.83
CA GLN A 377 -7.23 -5.60 14.75
C GLN A 377 -8.50 -6.40 14.52
N ALA A 378 -8.49 -7.35 13.56
CA ALA A 378 -9.65 -8.20 13.28
C ALA A 378 -10.05 -9.07 14.49
N GLU A 379 -9.08 -9.57 15.25
CA GLU A 379 -9.35 -10.30 16.51
C GLU A 379 -9.99 -9.40 17.57
N SER A 380 -9.50 -8.16 17.74
CA SER A 380 -10.06 -7.19 18.68
C SER A 380 -11.50 -6.82 18.29
N ASP A 381 -11.76 -6.62 16.99
CA ASP A 381 -13.11 -6.29 16.49
C ASP A 381 -14.08 -7.46 16.69
N CYS A 382 -13.61 -8.71 16.53
CA CYS A 382 -14.41 -9.90 16.82
C CYS A 382 -14.77 -9.99 18.30
N LYS A 383 -13.79 -9.83 19.20
CA LYS A 383 -14.01 -9.81 20.65
C LYS A 383 -14.98 -8.72 21.08
N SER A 384 -14.83 -7.50 20.55
CA SER A 384 -15.75 -6.40 20.86
C SER A 384 -17.19 -6.72 20.42
N LYS A 385 -17.38 -7.33 19.25
CA LYS A 385 -18.71 -7.78 18.80
C LYS A 385 -19.27 -8.88 19.68
N GLU A 386 -18.45 -9.84 20.09
CA GLU A 386 -18.83 -10.90 21.02
C GLU A 386 -19.28 -10.34 22.38
N GLU A 387 -18.54 -9.37 22.94
CA GLU A 387 -18.90 -8.69 24.19
C GLU A 387 -20.25 -7.96 24.07
N VAL A 388 -20.47 -7.25 22.96
CA VAL A 388 -21.75 -6.57 22.70
C VAL A 388 -22.89 -7.59 22.57
N MET A 389 -22.67 -8.71 21.87
CA MET A 389 -23.66 -9.79 21.79
C MET A 389 -23.96 -10.40 23.17
N ALA A 390 -22.94 -10.60 24.01
CA ALA A 390 -23.11 -11.12 25.36
C ALA A 390 -23.91 -10.17 26.28
N VAL A 391 -23.76 -8.85 26.12
CA VAL A 391 -24.61 -7.87 26.82
C VAL A 391 -26.05 -7.97 26.33
N ARG A 392 -26.28 -7.98 25.01
CA ARG A 392 -27.63 -8.09 24.42
C ARG A 392 -28.36 -9.37 24.83
N LEU A 393 -27.66 -10.50 24.91
CA LEU A 393 -28.24 -11.75 25.39
C LEU A 393 -28.69 -11.64 26.85
N ARG A 394 -27.86 -11.08 27.73
CA ARG A 394 -28.23 -10.85 29.14
C ARG A 394 -29.42 -9.89 29.29
N GLU A 395 -29.48 -8.85 28.48
CA GLU A 395 -30.63 -7.93 28.44
C GLU A 395 -31.89 -8.65 27.95
N ALA A 396 -31.80 -9.47 26.91
CA ALA A 396 -32.92 -10.27 26.40
C ALA A 396 -33.42 -11.27 27.46
N ASP A 397 -32.52 -11.95 28.17
CA ASP A 397 -32.89 -12.85 29.28
C ASP A 397 -33.60 -12.07 30.40
N SER A 398 -33.11 -10.88 30.75
CA SER A 398 -33.75 -10.02 31.75
C SER A 398 -35.14 -9.55 31.30
N MET A 399 -35.31 -9.23 30.02
CA MET A 399 -36.61 -8.88 29.44
C MET A 399 -37.57 -10.07 29.43
N ALA A 400 -37.09 -11.29 29.17
CA ALA A 400 -37.90 -12.50 29.22
C ALA A 400 -38.42 -12.75 30.64
N VAL A 401 -37.54 -12.69 31.65
CA VAL A 401 -37.94 -12.81 33.07
C VAL A 401 -38.95 -11.72 33.46
N MET A 402 -38.74 -10.47 33.02
CA MET A 402 -39.69 -9.39 33.24
C MET A 402 -41.05 -9.65 32.59
N ALA A 403 -41.08 -10.25 31.40
CA ALA A 403 -42.31 -10.62 30.72
C ALA A 403 -43.06 -11.73 31.47
N GLU A 404 -42.35 -12.77 31.93
CA GLU A 404 -42.93 -13.85 32.75
C GLU A 404 -43.53 -13.32 34.06
N LEU A 405 -42.82 -12.44 34.76
CA LEU A 405 -43.32 -11.81 35.98
C LEU A 405 -44.57 -10.96 35.71
N ARG A 406 -44.59 -10.20 34.62
CA ARG A 406 -45.77 -9.42 34.20
C ARG A 406 -46.96 -10.32 33.89
N GLN A 407 -46.73 -11.44 33.20
CA GLN A 407 -47.77 -12.43 32.95
C GLN A 407 -48.31 -12.99 34.27
N LYS A 408 -47.44 -13.32 35.22
CA LYS A 408 -47.85 -13.82 36.54
C LYS A 408 -48.66 -12.80 37.34
N ILE A 409 -48.28 -11.53 37.28
CA ILE A 409 -49.04 -10.44 37.91
C ILE A 409 -50.43 -10.37 37.28
N ALA A 410 -50.54 -10.37 35.95
CA ALA A 410 -51.83 -10.33 35.25
C ALA A 410 -52.71 -11.55 35.60
N GLU A 411 -52.15 -12.76 35.69
CA GLU A 411 -52.88 -13.95 36.14
C GLU A 411 -53.44 -13.80 37.56
N LEU A 412 -52.64 -13.26 38.48
CA LEU A 412 -53.07 -13.01 39.86
C LEU A 412 -54.13 -11.92 39.94
N GLU A 413 -54.04 -10.88 39.11
CA GLU A 413 -55.06 -9.83 39.00
C GLU A 413 -56.39 -10.40 38.50
N ILE A 414 -56.36 -11.25 37.47
CA ILE A 414 -57.55 -11.95 36.98
C ILE A 414 -58.16 -12.82 38.08
N GLN A 415 -57.36 -13.65 38.78
CA GLN A 415 -57.87 -14.48 39.88
C GLN A 415 -58.50 -13.67 41.01
N LYS A 416 -57.93 -12.50 41.33
CA LYS A 416 -58.47 -11.59 42.33
C LYS A 416 -59.84 -11.05 41.89
N GLU A 417 -59.98 -10.61 40.65
CA GLU A 417 -61.24 -10.12 40.09
C GLU A 417 -62.29 -11.24 39.98
N GLU A 418 -61.90 -12.45 39.57
CA GLU A 418 -62.76 -13.64 39.58
C GLU A 418 -63.28 -13.95 40.99
N GLY A 419 -62.40 -13.92 42.00
CA GLY A 419 -62.78 -14.11 43.39
C GLY A 419 -63.74 -13.04 43.92
N LEU A 420 -63.54 -11.77 43.53
CA LEU A 420 -64.46 -10.66 43.82
C LEU A 420 -65.84 -10.89 43.19
N ILE A 421 -65.89 -11.23 41.90
CA ILE A 421 -67.13 -11.53 41.18
C ILE A 421 -67.83 -12.73 41.79
N GLN A 422 -67.11 -13.80 42.14
CA GLN A 422 -67.68 -14.98 42.78
C GLN A 422 -68.20 -14.68 44.19
N GLY A 423 -67.51 -13.81 44.95
CA GLY A 423 -67.99 -13.27 46.21
C GLY A 423 -69.31 -12.52 46.03
N GLN A 424 -69.40 -11.61 45.06
CA GLN A 424 -70.63 -10.88 44.75
C GLN A 424 -71.77 -11.82 44.30
N LEU A 425 -71.47 -12.84 43.50
CA LEU A 425 -72.45 -13.82 43.03
C LEU A 425 -73.02 -14.68 44.17
N ASN A 426 -72.15 -15.08 45.12
CA ASN A 426 -72.54 -15.84 46.31
C ASN A 426 -73.47 -15.05 47.25
N HIS A 427 -73.33 -13.73 47.27
CA HIS A 427 -74.15 -12.83 48.09
C HIS A 427 -75.33 -12.21 47.32
N SER A 428 -75.51 -12.55 46.04
CA SER A 428 -76.61 -12.01 45.23
C SER A 428 -77.97 -12.53 45.69
N ASP A 429 -78.96 -11.63 45.73
CA ASP A 429 -80.36 -11.93 46.08
C ASP A 429 -80.92 -13.07 45.22
N SER A 430 -80.48 -13.19 43.97
CA SER A 430 -80.85 -14.28 43.07
C SER A 430 -80.35 -15.65 43.55
N ARG A 431 -79.12 -15.74 44.10
CA ARG A 431 -78.57 -16.98 44.66
C ARG A 431 -79.26 -17.35 45.97
N GLN A 432 -79.55 -16.36 46.82
CA GLN A 432 -80.31 -16.56 48.06
C GLN A 432 -81.75 -17.00 47.75
N TYR A 433 -82.39 -16.41 46.75
CA TYR A 433 -83.72 -16.81 46.26
C TYR A 433 -83.70 -18.22 45.66
N ILE A 434 -82.68 -18.59 44.90
CA ILE A 434 -82.49 -19.97 44.40
C ILE A 434 -82.32 -20.96 45.56
N ASN A 435 -81.58 -20.61 46.60
CA ASN A 435 -81.44 -21.46 47.79
C ASN A 435 -82.77 -21.60 48.53
N HIS A 436 -83.51 -20.51 48.71
CA HIS A 436 -84.85 -20.55 49.30
C HIS A 436 -85.83 -21.42 48.48
N LEU A 437 -85.80 -21.31 47.16
CA LEU A 437 -86.56 -22.19 46.26
C LEU A 437 -86.11 -23.66 46.36
N ARG A 438 -84.81 -23.93 46.54
CA ARG A 438 -84.30 -25.30 46.77
C ARG A 438 -84.79 -25.86 48.10
N ASP A 439 -84.82 -25.06 49.15
CA ASP A 439 -85.32 -25.44 50.46
C ASP A 439 -86.83 -25.70 50.40
N GLN A 440 -87.60 -24.83 49.73
CA GLN A 440 -89.03 -25.08 49.45
C GLN A 440 -89.26 -26.34 48.61
N ILE A 441 -88.43 -26.61 47.59
CA ILE A 441 -88.50 -27.86 46.82
C ILE A 441 -88.18 -29.07 47.71
N ALA A 442 -87.23 -28.95 48.65
CA ALA A 442 -86.89 -30.01 49.58
C ALA A 442 -88.02 -30.26 50.60
N GLU A 443 -88.66 -29.20 51.10
CA GLU A 443 -89.84 -29.25 51.95
C GLU A 443 -91.02 -29.88 51.23
N LEU A 444 -91.35 -29.42 50.02
CA LEU A 444 -92.40 -30.02 49.18
C LEU A 444 -92.10 -31.49 48.84
N ARG A 445 -90.85 -31.86 48.60
CA ARG A 445 -90.44 -33.26 48.42
C ARG A 445 -90.63 -34.09 49.68
N ASN A 446 -90.41 -33.51 50.87
CA ASN A 446 -90.65 -34.15 52.15
C ASN A 446 -92.14 -34.24 52.46
N GLU A 447 -92.94 -33.23 52.13
CA GLU A 447 -94.40 -33.26 52.21
C GLU A 447 -95.00 -34.29 51.26
N ILE A 448 -94.54 -34.37 49.99
CA ILE A 448 -94.95 -35.44 49.06
C ILE A 448 -94.59 -36.82 49.63
N ARG A 449 -93.45 -36.94 50.32
CA ARG A 449 -93.03 -38.18 51.00
C ARG A 449 -93.94 -38.51 52.20
N GLN A 450 -94.37 -37.51 52.96
CA GLN A 450 -95.30 -37.66 54.09
C GLN A 450 -96.75 -37.92 53.64
N LEU A 451 -97.21 -37.27 52.57
CA LEU A 451 -98.53 -37.45 51.97
C LEU A 451 -98.66 -38.80 51.24
N ARG A 452 -97.56 -39.34 50.68
CA ARG A 452 -97.51 -40.74 50.25
C ARG A 452 -97.47 -41.74 51.42
N GLY A 453 -97.28 -41.29 52.65
CA GLY A 453 -97.12 -42.11 53.86
C GLY A 453 -98.40 -42.33 54.69
N GLN A 454 -99.55 -41.74 54.35
CA GLN A 454 -100.82 -41.99 55.04
C GLN A 454 -101.96 -42.40 54.09
N LYS A 455 -101.99 -43.70 53.73
CA LYS A 455 -103.23 -44.49 53.71
C LYS A 455 -102.92 -45.99 53.63
N ALA A 456 -103.34 -46.68 54.70
CA ALA A 456 -103.70 -48.10 54.83
C ALA A 456 -102.65 -49.20 54.55
N GLY A 457 -102.39 -50.02 55.56
CA GLY A 457 -102.30 -51.47 55.36
C GLY A 457 -103.65 -52.13 55.76
N PRO A 458 -103.82 -53.46 55.62
CA PRO A 458 -103.03 -54.43 54.85
C PRO A 458 -103.91 -55.27 53.88
N GLY A 459 -103.34 -55.81 52.80
CA GLY A 459 -104.10 -56.71 51.93
C GLY A 459 -103.37 -57.19 50.67
N THR A 460 -102.66 -58.31 50.82
CA THR A 460 -102.73 -59.50 49.96
C THR A 460 -102.51 -59.38 48.43
N ARG A 461 -101.42 -60.04 48.00
CA ARG A 461 -101.24 -60.87 46.78
C ARG A 461 -101.05 -60.21 45.39
N VAL A 462 -99.89 -60.57 44.83
CA VAL A 462 -99.71 -61.29 43.55
C VAL A 462 -99.82 -60.48 42.25
N SER A 463 -98.63 -60.21 41.70
CA SER A 463 -98.13 -60.67 40.39
C SER A 463 -98.37 -59.85 39.11
N CYS A 464 -97.25 -59.77 38.36
CA CYS A 464 -97.07 -59.52 36.92
C CYS A 464 -97.52 -58.17 36.38
N GLY A 465 -96.78 -57.40 35.59
CA GLY A 465 -95.44 -57.40 34.97
C GLY A 465 -95.35 -56.00 34.34
N GLY A 466 -94.25 -55.30 34.16
CA GLY A 466 -92.91 -55.64 33.69
C GLY A 466 -92.33 -54.32 33.15
N GLY A 467 -91.01 -54.26 32.97
CA GLY A 467 -90.37 -53.21 32.16
C GLY A 467 -89.39 -52.29 32.90
N SER A 468 -88.13 -52.45 32.51
CA SER A 468 -87.07 -51.43 32.45
C SER A 468 -86.07 -51.26 33.60
N THR A 469 -84.97 -52.00 33.42
CA THR A 469 -83.57 -51.50 33.29
C THR A 469 -82.91 -50.74 34.45
N ASN A 470 -82.08 -51.49 35.18
CA ASN A 470 -80.70 -51.22 35.63
C ASN A 470 -80.13 -49.81 35.36
N TYR A 471 -79.48 -49.21 36.37
CA TYR A 471 -78.02 -49.31 36.52
C TYR A 471 -77.59 -49.05 37.98
N GLN A 472 -76.52 -49.74 38.32
CA GLN A 472 -75.88 -49.91 39.62
C GLN A 472 -74.68 -48.96 39.75
N ASP A 473 -74.26 -48.76 41.00
CA ASP A 473 -73.03 -48.16 41.54
C ASP A 473 -71.81 -47.96 40.61
N LEU A 474 -71.00 -46.92 40.89
CA LEU A 474 -69.57 -47.05 41.25
C LEU A 474 -68.84 -45.70 41.49
N CYS A 475 -68.21 -45.65 42.68
CA CYS A 475 -66.91 -45.10 43.12
C CYS A 475 -66.16 -43.92 42.46
N LEU A 476 -65.64 -43.09 43.36
CA LEU A 476 -64.37 -42.32 43.41
C LEU A 476 -63.31 -42.60 42.32
N ALA A 477 -62.77 -41.52 41.72
CA ALA A 477 -61.34 -41.37 41.39
C ALA A 477 -61.01 -39.92 40.92
N SER A 478 -59.94 -39.33 41.47
CA SER A 478 -59.13 -38.32 40.77
C SER A 478 -58.24 -39.00 39.73
N PRO A 479 -57.91 -38.31 38.62
CA PRO A 479 -56.52 -38.18 38.19
C PRO A 479 -56.22 -36.73 37.74
N ALA A 480 -55.12 -36.10 38.16
CA ALA A 480 -53.76 -36.26 37.66
C ALA A 480 -53.56 -35.74 36.21
N SER A 481 -52.77 -34.67 36.12
CA SER A 481 -51.78 -34.33 35.09
C SER A 481 -52.16 -34.50 33.62
N ALA A 482 -52.32 -33.36 32.93
CA ALA A 482 -51.95 -33.24 31.53
C ALA A 482 -51.51 -31.79 31.28
N GLU A 483 -50.19 -31.57 31.37
CA GLU A 483 -49.56 -30.44 30.67
C GLU A 483 -49.84 -30.61 29.19
N GLY A 484 -50.51 -29.60 28.63
CA GLY A 484 -50.72 -29.45 27.20
C GLY A 484 -50.01 -28.20 26.76
N ASP A 485 -48.84 -28.37 26.16
CA ASP A 485 -48.21 -27.37 25.31
C ASP A 485 -49.19 -26.91 24.22
N TYR A 486 -49.53 -25.63 24.24
CA TYR A 486 -49.97 -24.91 23.04
C TYR A 486 -49.30 -23.54 23.00
N LEU A 487 -48.26 -23.47 22.18
CA LEU A 487 -47.70 -22.23 21.67
C LEU A 487 -48.64 -21.58 20.66
N SER A 488 -48.73 -20.26 20.80
CA SER A 488 -48.71 -19.26 19.74
C SER A 488 -50.00 -18.98 18.95
N SER A 489 -50.50 -17.76 19.12
CA SER A 489 -50.39 -16.65 18.15
C SER A 489 -51.53 -15.66 18.41
N ASP A 490 -51.20 -14.40 18.63
CA ASP A 490 -51.68 -13.31 17.77
C ASP A 490 -50.90 -12.02 18.07
N GLU A 491 -50.35 -11.48 17.00
CA GLU A 491 -49.87 -10.10 16.90
C GLU A 491 -51.07 -9.15 16.91
N ASP A 492 -50.88 -7.93 17.43
CA ASP A 492 -51.19 -6.76 16.60
C ASP A 492 -50.50 -5.48 17.10
N LEU A 493 -50.02 -4.76 16.10
CA LEU A 493 -49.25 -3.52 16.11
C LEU A 493 -50.04 -2.34 16.68
N LEU A 494 -49.35 -1.48 17.46
CA LEU A 494 -49.68 -0.05 17.52
C LEU A 494 -48.41 0.81 17.48
N HIS A 495 -48.36 1.62 16.42
CA HIS A 495 -47.45 2.74 16.22
C HIS A 495 -47.51 3.73 17.40
N SER A 496 -46.36 4.34 17.74
CA SER A 496 -46.30 5.60 18.47
C SER A 496 -45.26 6.53 17.83
N PRO A 497 -45.55 7.84 17.71
CA PRO A 497 -44.72 8.80 17.00
C PRO A 497 -43.65 9.41 17.92
N LEU A 498 -42.45 9.65 17.38
CA LEU A 498 -41.46 10.50 18.02
C LEU A 498 -41.50 11.92 17.41
N PRO A 499 -41.44 12.98 18.22
CA PRO A 499 -41.51 14.35 17.72
C PRO A 499 -40.13 14.83 17.25
N THR A 500 -40.18 15.59 16.16
CA THR A 500 -39.11 16.45 15.65
C THR A 500 -38.93 17.66 16.56
N THR A 501 -37.72 17.86 17.10
CA THR A 501 -37.30 19.16 17.63
C THR A 501 -35.92 19.52 17.08
N SER A 502 -35.95 20.50 16.18
CA SER A 502 -34.86 21.34 15.70
C SER A 502 -34.04 21.92 16.86
N LEU A 503 -32.72 22.08 16.67
CA LEU A 503 -31.89 23.16 17.23
C LEU A 503 -30.46 23.01 16.69
N TYR A 504 -30.01 23.88 15.78
CA TYR A 504 -28.81 24.73 15.91
C TYR A 504 -28.71 25.65 14.66
N PRO A 505 -28.17 26.88 14.80
CA PRO A 505 -28.49 28.01 13.94
C PRO A 505 -27.56 28.15 12.74
N ALA A 506 -28.13 28.72 11.68
CA ALA A 506 -27.41 29.26 10.54
C ALA A 506 -26.57 30.47 10.97
N LEU A 507 -25.27 30.43 10.70
CA LEU A 507 -24.43 31.62 10.59
C LEU A 507 -24.38 32.02 9.12
N SER A 508 -25.08 33.10 8.82
CA SER A 508 -24.89 33.94 7.65
C SER A 508 -23.71 34.88 7.90
N ASP A 509 -22.77 34.95 6.94
CA ASP A 509 -22.39 36.25 6.37
C ASP A 509 -21.67 36.11 5.01
N PRO A 510 -21.73 37.16 4.15
CA PRO A 510 -21.46 37.08 2.72
C PRO A 510 -20.07 37.62 2.34
N CYS A 511 -19.49 37.13 1.25
CA CYS A 511 -18.55 37.90 0.42
C CYS A 511 -18.32 37.23 -0.95
N HIS A 512 -18.83 37.87 -2.00
CA HIS A 512 -18.35 37.79 -3.39
C HIS A 512 -17.00 38.54 -3.53
N PRO A 513 -16.31 38.59 -4.70
CA PRO A 513 -16.30 37.70 -5.88
C PRO A 513 -14.86 37.39 -6.40
N SER A 514 -14.79 36.60 -7.49
CA SER A 514 -13.95 36.82 -8.68
C SER A 514 -13.01 35.67 -9.05
N ALA A 515 -13.24 35.11 -10.24
CA ALA A 515 -12.19 34.52 -11.06
C ALA A 515 -12.47 34.88 -12.53
N ARG A 516 -11.73 35.89 -13.02
CA ARG A 516 -11.24 35.94 -14.40
C ARG A 516 -9.84 35.34 -14.37
N LEU A 517 -9.67 34.20 -15.04
CA LEU A 517 -8.63 33.85 -16.03
C LEU A 517 -8.68 32.35 -16.28
#